data_AF-A0A6N0HTT7-F1
#
_entry.id   AF-A0A6N0HTT7-F1
#
_cell.length_a   1.000
_cell.length_b   1.000
_cell.length_c   1.000
_cell.angle_alpha   90.00
_cell.angle_beta   90.00
_cell.angle_gamma   90.00
#
_symmetry.space_group_name_H-M   'P 1'
#
loop_
_entity.id
_entity.type
_entity.pdbx_description
1 polymer ?
#
loop_
_entity_poly.entity_id
_entity_poly.type
_entity_poly.pdbx_seq_one_letter_code
_entity_poly.pdbx_strand_id
1 'polypeptide(L)'
;MLKFLTNFRISRRLWLMVFTALVAIVAVMTLDALQLRDQMLIDKQTKTRHVVETAHGLFDYYHQQSSAGALTEAQAKQSAIDAIKALRYEESDYFWINDMGPVMVMHPIKPKLDGQDLSGLKDPNGKHLFVAFVDKVRSDGGGFVDYLWPKPGFDQPVEKVSYVKGFEPWGWVIGSGVYIDDIDAVFWANVRTNAVIGLALILFIIAIATFLAWSITRPINR
;
A
#
# COMPACT_ATOMS: atom_id res chain seq x y z
N MET A 1 40.42 16.32 21.15
CA MET A 1 39.03 16.67 20.76
C MET A 1 38.47 17.85 21.57
N LEU A 2 38.51 17.84 22.91
CA LEU A 2 38.00 18.96 23.74
C LEU A 2 38.73 20.31 23.59
N LYS A 3 40.06 20.33 23.31
CA LYS A 3 40.84 21.58 23.12
C LYS A 3 40.48 22.37 21.84
N PHE A 4 39.86 21.72 20.84
CA PHE A 4 39.43 22.39 19.60
C PHE A 4 38.18 23.24 19.84
N LEU A 5 37.28 22.76 20.72
CA LEU A 5 36.04 23.46 21.08
C LEU A 5 36.30 24.68 21.96
N THR A 6 37.39 24.69 22.75
CA THR A 6 37.70 25.77 23.70
C THR A 6 38.29 27.05 23.09
N ASN A 7 38.68 27.04 21.82
CA ASN A 7 39.25 28.22 21.14
C ASN A 7 38.21 29.06 20.37
N PHE A 8 36.95 28.60 20.30
CA PHE A 8 35.89 29.33 19.62
C PHE A 8 35.21 30.35 20.54
N ARG A 9 34.86 31.53 19.99
CA ARG A 9 33.93 32.49 20.61
C ARG A 9 32.65 31.76 21.01
N ILE A 10 32.07 32.12 22.16
CA ILE A 10 30.89 31.47 22.74
C ILE A 10 29.73 31.36 21.73
N SER A 11 29.53 32.39 20.88
CA SER A 11 28.52 32.38 19.82
C SER A 11 28.69 31.25 18.79
N ARG A 12 29.92 30.92 18.38
CA ARG A 12 30.17 29.83 17.42
C ARG A 12 29.85 28.46 18.02
N ARG A 13 30.08 28.27 19.31
CA ARG A 13 29.73 27.03 20.01
C ARG A 13 28.21 26.85 20.10
N LEU A 14 27.47 27.93 20.40
CA LEU A 14 26.00 27.91 20.40
C LEU A 14 25.44 27.54 19.02
N TRP A 15 25.96 28.15 17.95
CA TRP A 15 25.53 27.84 16.58
C TRP A 15 25.87 26.42 16.15
N LEU A 16 27.04 25.89 16.55
CA LEU A 16 27.39 24.49 16.29
C LEU A 16 26.39 23.54 16.94
N MET A 17 25.99 23.77 18.20
CA MET A 17 24.99 22.94 18.89
C MET A 17 23.63 22.99 18.18
N VAL A 18 23.16 24.19 17.84
CA VAL A 18 21.88 24.38 17.12
C VAL A 18 21.94 23.69 15.76
N PHE A 19 23.00 23.90 14.98
CA PHE A 19 23.16 23.26 13.68
C PHE A 19 23.15 21.72 13.79
N THR A 20 23.88 21.15 14.75
CA THR A 20 23.87 19.69 14.96
C THR A 20 22.49 19.17 15.35
N ALA A 21 21.74 19.90 16.17
CA ALA A 21 20.38 19.52 16.54
C ALA A 21 19.42 19.60 15.34
N LEU A 22 19.53 20.64 14.51
CA LEU A 22 18.71 20.78 13.30
C LEU A 22 18.98 19.66 12.29
N VAL A 23 20.24 19.30 12.07
CA VAL A 23 20.61 18.17 11.21
C VAL A 23 20.02 16.87 11.75
N ALA A 24 20.09 16.64 13.06
CA ALA A 24 19.50 15.45 13.68
C ALA A 24 17.97 15.41 13.51
N ILE A 25 17.27 16.54 13.67
CA ILE A 25 15.82 16.63 13.46
C ILE A 25 15.46 16.28 12.02
N VAL A 26 16.14 16.88 11.03
CA VAL A 26 15.87 16.60 9.61
C VAL A 26 16.14 15.13 9.27
N ALA A 27 17.22 14.56 9.82
CA ALA A 27 17.52 13.14 9.64
C ALA A 27 16.41 12.24 10.20
N VAL A 28 15.95 12.50 11.43
CA VAL A 28 14.84 11.74 12.04
C VAL A 28 13.56 11.90 11.25
N MET A 29 13.19 13.11 10.84
CA MET A 29 11.99 13.35 10.01
C MET A 29 12.05 12.59 8.69
N THR A 30 13.23 12.49 8.08
CA THR A 30 13.42 11.76 6.82
C THR A 30 13.27 10.26 7.03
N LEU A 31 13.87 9.71 8.10
CA LEU A 31 13.74 8.30 8.45
C LEU A 31 12.30 7.92 8.78
N ASP A 32 11.61 8.75 9.56
CA ASP A 32 10.18 8.57 9.90
C ASP A 32 9.29 8.58 8.65
N ALA A 33 9.55 9.50 7.71
CA ALA A 33 8.83 9.53 6.44
C ALA A 33 9.04 8.24 5.62
N LEU A 34 10.28 7.75 5.52
CA LEU A 34 10.55 6.48 4.81
C LEU A 34 9.83 5.30 5.48
N GLN A 35 9.91 5.22 6.81
CA GLN A 35 9.25 4.17 7.58
C GLN A 35 7.72 4.23 7.47
N LEU A 36 7.14 5.43 7.43
CA LEU A 36 5.70 5.64 7.26
C LEU A 36 5.21 5.06 5.94
N ARG A 37 5.94 5.26 4.84
CA ARG A 37 5.56 4.72 3.53
C ARG A 37 5.52 3.19 3.54
N ASP A 38 6.54 2.56 4.09
CA ASP A 38 6.62 1.10 4.18
C ASP A 38 5.49 0.54 5.05
N GLN A 39 5.20 1.19 6.19
CA GLN A 39 4.09 0.81 7.05
C GLN A 39 2.74 0.94 6.33
N MET A 40 2.53 2.02 5.58
CA MET A 40 1.29 2.22 4.80
C MET A 40 1.08 1.12 3.76
N LEU A 41 2.15 0.68 3.08
CA LEU A 41 2.12 -0.43 2.13
C LEU A 41 1.76 -1.74 2.82
N ILE A 42 2.44 -2.07 3.93
CA ILE A 42 2.19 -3.28 4.72
C ILE A 42 0.76 -3.31 5.26
N ASP A 43 0.27 -2.19 5.77
CA ASP A 43 -1.09 -2.08 6.31
C ASP A 43 -2.14 -2.27 5.23
N LYS A 44 -1.95 -1.65 4.06
CA LYS A 44 -2.87 -1.82 2.92
C LYS A 44 -2.83 -3.25 2.40
N GLN A 45 -1.65 -3.86 2.25
CA GLN A 45 -1.53 -5.28 1.90
C GLN A 45 -2.26 -6.19 2.90
N THR A 46 -2.05 -5.97 4.20
CA THR A 46 -2.70 -6.76 5.26
C THR A 46 -4.22 -6.63 5.20
N LYS A 47 -4.73 -5.41 5.01
CA LYS A 47 -6.17 -5.17 4.81
C LYS A 47 -6.70 -5.90 3.58
N THR A 48 -6.00 -5.82 2.44
CA THR A 48 -6.36 -6.53 1.21
C THR A 48 -6.42 -8.04 1.43
N ARG A 49 -5.44 -8.62 2.13
CA ARG A 49 -5.45 -10.04 2.51
C ARG A 49 -6.70 -10.39 3.30
N HIS A 50 -7.00 -9.64 4.37
CA HIS A 50 -8.15 -9.94 5.24
C HIS A 50 -9.48 -9.86 4.49
N VAL A 51 -9.68 -8.87 3.60
CA VAL A 51 -10.93 -8.79 2.83
C VAL A 51 -11.05 -9.91 1.81
N VAL A 52 -9.95 -10.36 1.19
CA VAL A 52 -9.96 -11.53 0.30
C VAL A 52 -10.23 -12.81 1.08
N GLU A 53 -9.63 -12.99 2.25
CA GLU A 53 -9.90 -14.16 3.11
C GLU A 53 -11.34 -14.18 3.62
N THR A 54 -11.92 -13.02 3.93
CA THR A 54 -13.33 -12.91 4.30
C THR A 54 -14.23 -13.28 3.12
N ALA A 55 -13.94 -12.75 1.93
CA ALA A 55 -14.70 -13.06 0.72
C ALA A 55 -14.56 -14.54 0.32
N HIS A 56 -13.37 -15.12 0.48
CA HIS A 56 -13.08 -16.54 0.25
C HIS A 56 -13.98 -17.46 1.10
N GLY A 57 -14.35 -17.05 2.33
CA GLY A 57 -15.31 -17.78 3.16
C GLY A 57 -16.72 -17.92 2.55
N LEU A 58 -17.11 -17.08 1.58
CA LEU A 58 -18.35 -17.29 0.82
C LEU A 58 -18.26 -18.52 -0.08
N PHE A 59 -17.08 -18.84 -0.62
CA PHE A 59 -16.88 -20.07 -1.39
C PHE A 59 -17.08 -21.29 -0.50
N ASP A 60 -16.49 -21.30 0.70
CA ASP A 60 -16.69 -22.36 1.68
C ASP A 60 -18.18 -22.56 2.00
N TYR A 61 -18.89 -21.45 2.29
CA TYR A 61 -20.32 -21.49 2.60
C TYR A 61 -21.15 -22.11 1.47
N TYR A 62 -21.02 -21.59 0.24
CA TYR A 62 -21.81 -22.08 -0.89
C TYR A 62 -21.42 -23.50 -1.30
N HIS A 63 -20.14 -23.84 -1.23
CA HIS A 63 -19.67 -25.21 -1.43
C HIS A 63 -20.30 -26.16 -0.41
N GLN A 64 -20.34 -25.78 0.87
CA GLN A 64 -21.00 -26.58 1.91
C GLN A 64 -22.51 -26.77 1.66
N GLN A 65 -23.22 -25.71 1.21
CA GLN A 65 -24.63 -25.83 0.82
C GLN A 65 -24.83 -26.81 -0.35
N SER A 66 -23.88 -26.84 -1.29
CA SER A 66 -23.87 -27.82 -2.36
C SER A 66 -23.62 -29.24 -1.84
N SER A 67 -22.62 -29.43 -0.98
CA SER A 67 -22.28 -30.74 -0.42
C SER A 67 -23.39 -31.31 0.46
N ALA A 68 -24.18 -30.45 1.11
CA ALA A 68 -25.35 -30.83 1.90
C ALA A 68 -26.60 -31.12 1.04
N GLY A 69 -26.53 -30.91 -0.28
CA GLY A 69 -27.66 -31.12 -1.20
C GLY A 69 -28.73 -30.02 -1.18
N ALA A 70 -28.49 -28.91 -0.47
CA ALA A 70 -29.40 -27.77 -0.44
C ALA A 70 -29.38 -26.97 -1.75
N LEU A 71 -28.23 -26.96 -2.43
CA LEU A 71 -28.05 -26.39 -3.76
C LEU A 71 -27.39 -27.43 -4.68
N THR A 72 -27.65 -27.33 -5.97
CA THR A 72 -26.76 -27.99 -6.95
C THR A 72 -25.41 -27.26 -7.01
N GLU A 73 -24.35 -27.94 -7.44
CA GLU A 73 -23.02 -27.31 -7.54
C GLU A 73 -23.02 -26.08 -8.46
N ALA A 74 -23.78 -26.14 -9.56
CA ALA A 74 -23.95 -25.02 -10.47
C ALA A 74 -24.64 -23.82 -9.79
N GLN A 75 -25.69 -24.07 -8.99
CA GLN A 75 -26.38 -23.03 -8.23
C GLN A 75 -25.49 -22.44 -7.14
N ALA A 76 -24.70 -23.26 -6.45
CA ALA A 76 -23.74 -22.80 -5.45
C ALA A 76 -22.64 -21.93 -6.05
N LYS A 77 -22.03 -22.38 -7.16
CA LYS A 77 -21.04 -21.59 -7.92
C LYS A 77 -21.62 -20.26 -8.38
N GLN A 78 -22.81 -20.26 -8.98
CA GLN A 78 -23.45 -19.04 -9.44
C GLN A 78 -23.75 -18.08 -8.28
N SER A 79 -24.28 -18.59 -7.17
CA SER A 79 -24.58 -17.78 -5.98
C SER A 79 -23.32 -17.15 -5.38
N ALA A 80 -22.22 -17.90 -5.35
CA ALA A 80 -20.92 -17.38 -4.93
C ALA A 80 -20.42 -16.27 -5.86
N ILE A 81 -20.49 -16.48 -7.19
CA ILE A 81 -20.12 -15.48 -8.18
C ILE A 81 -20.93 -14.19 -7.98
N ASP A 82 -22.24 -14.30 -7.85
CA ASP A 82 -23.14 -13.15 -7.70
C ASP A 82 -22.87 -12.38 -6.41
N ALA A 83 -22.66 -13.09 -5.30
CA ALA A 83 -22.29 -12.49 -4.03
C ALA A 83 -20.96 -11.72 -4.13
N ILE A 84 -19.91 -12.37 -4.64
CA ILE A 84 -18.57 -11.76 -4.78
C ILE A 84 -18.60 -10.57 -5.74
N LYS A 85 -19.34 -10.66 -6.85
CA LYS A 85 -19.48 -9.60 -7.85
C LYS A 85 -20.10 -8.33 -7.26
N ALA A 86 -20.99 -8.47 -6.26
CA ALA A 86 -21.63 -7.35 -5.58
C ALA A 86 -20.76 -6.68 -4.51
N LEU A 87 -19.76 -7.38 -3.96
CA LEU A 87 -18.92 -6.84 -2.88
C LEU A 87 -18.05 -5.68 -3.36
N ARG A 88 -18.09 -4.56 -2.61
CA ARG A 88 -17.17 -3.42 -2.75
C ARG A 88 -16.66 -3.00 -1.39
N TYR A 89 -15.48 -2.42 -1.36
CA TYR A 89 -14.91 -1.78 -0.18
C TYR A 89 -14.08 -0.56 -0.62
N GLU A 90 -13.72 0.33 0.31
CA GLU A 90 -12.96 1.57 0.01
C GLU A 90 -13.52 2.29 -1.24
N GLU A 91 -14.85 2.46 -1.24
CA GLU A 91 -15.72 3.00 -2.32
C GLU A 91 -15.83 2.17 -3.60
N SER A 92 -14.71 1.76 -4.21
CA SER A 92 -14.72 1.18 -5.56
C SER A 92 -13.81 -0.04 -5.76
N ASP A 93 -13.09 -0.45 -4.72
CA ASP A 93 -12.30 -1.69 -4.78
C ASP A 93 -13.22 -2.89 -4.93
N TYR A 94 -12.73 -3.90 -5.64
CA TYR A 94 -13.53 -5.00 -6.15
C TYR A 94 -12.76 -6.31 -6.16
N PHE A 95 -13.51 -7.41 -6.16
CA PHE A 95 -12.99 -8.76 -6.28
C PHE A 95 -13.13 -9.28 -7.70
N TRP A 96 -12.24 -10.15 -8.14
CA TRP A 96 -12.42 -10.94 -9.36
C TRP A 96 -12.19 -12.42 -9.07
N ILE A 97 -12.62 -13.27 -10.00
CA ILE A 97 -12.41 -14.72 -9.93
C ILE A 97 -11.86 -15.19 -11.28
N ASN A 98 -10.73 -15.88 -11.28
CA ASN A 98 -10.25 -16.67 -12.42
C ASN A 98 -10.08 -18.14 -11.99
N ASP A 99 -10.01 -19.08 -12.92
CA ASP A 99 -9.68 -20.46 -12.59
C ASP A 99 -8.16 -20.73 -12.64
N MET A 100 -7.76 -21.98 -12.34
CA MET A 100 -6.36 -22.42 -12.41
C MET A 100 -5.83 -22.60 -13.85
N GLY A 101 -6.68 -22.46 -14.87
CA GLY A 101 -6.41 -22.47 -16.31
C GLY A 101 -6.29 -21.05 -16.90
N PRO A 102 -5.77 -20.11 -16.12
CA PRO A 102 -6.19 -18.68 -16.03
C PRO A 102 -7.36 -18.20 -16.93
N VAL A 103 -8.50 -18.89 -16.93
CA VAL A 103 -9.74 -18.40 -17.55
C VAL A 103 -10.46 -17.48 -16.56
N MET A 104 -10.93 -16.33 -17.01
CA MET A 104 -11.73 -15.46 -16.15
C MET A 104 -13.10 -16.09 -15.87
N VAL A 105 -13.45 -16.21 -14.60
CA VAL A 105 -14.78 -16.67 -14.17
C VAL A 105 -15.70 -15.48 -13.97
N MET A 106 -15.22 -14.40 -13.33
CA MET A 106 -15.98 -13.18 -13.13
C MET A 106 -15.06 -11.98 -12.88
N HIS A 107 -15.27 -10.91 -13.65
CA HIS A 107 -14.68 -9.60 -13.39
C HIS A 107 -15.77 -8.51 -13.35
N PRO A 108 -15.95 -7.77 -12.25
CA PRO A 108 -17.08 -6.86 -12.10
C PRO A 108 -16.96 -5.60 -12.96
N ILE A 109 -15.74 -5.09 -13.16
CA ILE A 109 -15.47 -3.88 -13.96
C ILE A 109 -15.27 -4.17 -15.45
N LYS A 110 -14.72 -5.34 -15.80
CA LYS A 110 -14.43 -5.76 -17.18
C LYS A 110 -15.11 -7.10 -17.50
N PRO A 111 -16.46 -7.17 -17.49
CA PRO A 111 -17.19 -8.42 -17.71
C PRO A 111 -16.96 -9.04 -19.09
N LYS A 112 -16.41 -8.28 -20.05
CA LYS A 112 -15.97 -8.81 -21.36
C LYS A 112 -14.84 -9.83 -21.25
N LEU A 113 -14.14 -9.88 -20.11
CA LEU A 113 -13.12 -10.89 -19.86
C LEU A 113 -13.72 -12.23 -19.46
N ASP A 114 -14.94 -12.26 -18.92
CA ASP A 114 -15.57 -13.48 -18.42
C ASP A 114 -15.63 -14.57 -19.51
N GLY A 115 -15.13 -15.76 -19.19
CA GLY A 115 -15.00 -16.90 -20.10
C GLY A 115 -13.78 -16.88 -21.04
N GLN A 116 -12.96 -15.82 -21.01
CA GLN A 116 -11.75 -15.73 -21.85
C GLN A 116 -10.55 -16.39 -21.17
N ASP A 117 -9.73 -17.09 -21.95
CA ASP A 117 -8.40 -17.54 -21.53
C ASP A 117 -7.45 -16.33 -21.46
N LEU A 118 -6.93 -16.07 -20.26
CA LEU A 118 -6.04 -14.93 -19.99
C LEU A 118 -4.58 -15.33 -19.84
N SER A 119 -4.20 -16.57 -20.17
CA SER A 119 -2.81 -17.03 -20.16
C SER A 119 -1.90 -16.16 -21.04
N GLY A 120 -2.40 -15.69 -22.18
CA GLY A 120 -1.70 -14.80 -23.11
C GLY A 120 -1.75 -13.32 -22.74
N LEU A 121 -2.58 -12.91 -21.77
CA LEU A 121 -2.75 -11.51 -21.41
C LEU A 121 -1.52 -11.02 -20.64
N LYS A 122 -0.94 -9.93 -21.14
CA LYS A 122 0.20 -9.25 -20.52
C LYS A 122 -0.19 -7.87 -20.04
N ASP A 123 0.42 -7.45 -18.94
CA ASP A 123 0.45 -6.04 -18.58
C ASP A 123 1.41 -5.25 -19.51
N PRO A 124 1.42 -3.90 -19.47
CA PRO A 124 2.34 -3.09 -20.28
C PRO A 124 3.83 -3.39 -20.08
N ASN A 125 4.23 -3.99 -18.96
CA ASN A 125 5.61 -4.41 -18.69
C ASN A 125 5.89 -5.83 -19.21
N GLY A 126 4.92 -6.48 -19.85
CA GLY A 126 5.05 -7.83 -20.41
C GLY A 126 4.76 -8.96 -19.42
N LYS A 127 4.34 -8.66 -18.19
CA LYS A 127 4.04 -9.67 -17.16
C LYS A 127 2.74 -10.39 -17.48
N HIS A 128 2.79 -11.73 -17.53
CA HIS A 128 1.61 -12.58 -17.62
C HIS A 128 0.91 -12.64 -16.26
N LEU A 129 0.16 -11.60 -15.90
CA LEU A 129 -0.32 -11.41 -14.54
C LEU A 129 -1.27 -12.52 -14.04
N PHE A 130 -2.15 -13.04 -14.90
CA PHE A 130 -3.06 -14.13 -14.51
C PHE A 130 -2.33 -15.47 -14.34
N VAL A 131 -1.27 -15.72 -15.13
CA VAL A 131 -0.38 -16.86 -14.93
C VAL A 131 0.35 -16.73 -13.60
N ALA A 132 0.88 -15.53 -13.29
CA ALA A 132 1.55 -15.28 -12.02
C ALA A 132 0.62 -15.45 -10.80
N PHE A 133 -0.67 -15.13 -10.91
CA PHE A 133 -1.66 -15.41 -9.86
C PHE A 133 -1.82 -16.92 -9.62
N VAL A 134 -2.00 -17.67 -10.70
CA VAL A 134 -2.16 -19.12 -10.62
C VAL A 134 -0.89 -19.78 -10.07
N ASP A 135 0.28 -19.37 -10.53
CA ASP A 135 1.57 -19.89 -10.04
C ASP A 135 1.76 -19.60 -8.55
N LYS A 136 1.38 -18.40 -8.10
CA LYS A 136 1.42 -18.04 -6.67
C LYS A 136 0.48 -18.92 -5.83
N VAL A 137 -0.74 -19.16 -6.33
CA VAL A 137 -1.69 -20.05 -5.66
C VAL A 137 -1.20 -21.51 -5.67
N ARG A 138 -0.57 -21.97 -6.76
CA ARG A 138 -0.01 -23.33 -6.82
C ARG A 138 1.13 -23.53 -5.83
N SER A 139 2.01 -22.54 -5.67
CA SER A 139 3.17 -22.69 -4.79
C SER A 139 2.80 -22.56 -3.31
N ASP A 140 1.94 -21.60 -2.97
CA ASP A 140 1.78 -21.14 -1.59
C ASP A 140 0.31 -21.18 -1.10
N GLY A 141 -0.64 -21.56 -1.95
CA GLY A 141 -2.08 -21.47 -1.69
C GLY A 141 -2.67 -20.05 -1.81
N GLY A 142 -1.81 -19.03 -1.75
CA GLY A 142 -2.16 -17.62 -1.94
C GLY A 142 -0.98 -16.69 -1.71
N GLY A 143 -1.15 -15.40 -2.00
CA GLY A 143 -0.12 -14.40 -1.76
C GLY A 143 -0.25 -13.14 -2.59
N PHE A 144 0.71 -12.23 -2.40
CA PHE A 144 0.73 -10.96 -3.11
C PHE A 144 1.41 -11.08 -4.48
N VAL A 145 0.85 -10.38 -5.47
CA VAL A 145 1.40 -10.21 -6.82
C VAL A 145 1.22 -8.75 -7.25
N ASP A 146 2.32 -8.11 -7.60
CA ASP A 146 2.40 -6.78 -8.22
C ASP A 146 2.15 -6.86 -9.73
N TYR A 147 1.52 -5.87 -10.34
CA TYR A 147 1.32 -5.78 -11.80
C TYR A 147 0.75 -4.41 -12.16
N LEU A 148 0.70 -4.09 -13.45
CA LEU A 148 0.01 -2.89 -13.93
C LEU A 148 -1.44 -3.20 -14.32
N TRP A 149 -2.40 -2.43 -13.80
CA TRP A 149 -3.80 -2.56 -14.14
C TRP A 149 -4.54 -1.21 -14.12
N PRO A 150 -5.47 -0.96 -15.06
CA PRO A 150 -6.25 0.28 -15.06
C PRO A 150 -7.24 0.34 -13.89
N LYS A 151 -7.39 1.54 -13.33
CA LYS A 151 -8.44 1.85 -12.35
C LYS A 151 -9.84 1.81 -13.00
N PRO A 152 -10.90 1.53 -12.23
CA PRO A 152 -12.27 1.65 -12.74
C PRO A 152 -12.52 3.05 -13.34
N GLY A 153 -12.99 3.11 -14.59
CA GLY A 153 -13.26 4.38 -15.28
C GLY A 153 -12.05 5.07 -15.94
N PHE A 154 -10.85 4.49 -15.84
CA PHE A 154 -9.64 5.01 -16.46
C PHE A 154 -8.99 3.94 -17.35
N ASP A 155 -8.38 4.33 -18.46
CA ASP A 155 -7.73 3.39 -19.39
C ASP A 155 -6.25 3.19 -19.09
N GLN A 156 -5.61 4.18 -18.45
CA GLN A 156 -4.17 4.13 -18.17
C GLN A 156 -3.89 3.13 -17.02
N PRO A 157 -3.05 2.10 -17.26
CA PRO A 157 -2.65 1.17 -16.21
C PRO A 157 -1.76 1.87 -15.18
N VAL A 158 -2.02 1.59 -13.90
CA VAL A 158 -1.19 2.02 -12.78
C VAL A 158 -0.75 0.80 -11.98
N GLU A 159 0.28 0.98 -11.14
CA GLU A 159 0.80 -0.12 -10.32
C GLU A 159 -0.25 -0.56 -9.31
N LYS A 160 -0.52 -1.86 -9.30
CA LYS A 160 -1.46 -2.52 -8.42
C LYS A 160 -0.77 -3.69 -7.75
N VAL A 161 -1.01 -3.84 -6.45
CA VAL A 161 -0.60 -5.03 -5.70
C VAL A 161 -1.85 -5.73 -5.21
N SER A 162 -2.01 -6.98 -5.62
CA SER A 162 -3.18 -7.78 -5.26
C SER A 162 -2.79 -8.97 -4.42
N TYR A 163 -3.65 -9.34 -3.47
CA TYR A 163 -3.61 -10.64 -2.82
C TYR A 163 -4.52 -11.60 -3.57
N VAL A 164 -4.01 -12.79 -3.89
CA VAL A 164 -4.78 -13.88 -4.50
C VAL A 164 -4.83 -15.08 -3.57
N LYS A 165 -5.92 -15.84 -3.62
CA LYS A 165 -6.10 -17.05 -2.81
C LYS A 165 -6.83 -18.13 -3.62
N GLY A 166 -6.34 -19.36 -3.55
CA GLY A 166 -6.96 -20.51 -4.18
C GLY A 166 -8.15 -21.06 -3.40
N PHE A 167 -9.13 -21.59 -4.12
CA PHE A 167 -10.22 -22.41 -3.61
C PHE A 167 -10.23 -23.72 -4.40
N GLU A 168 -9.61 -24.74 -3.81
CA GLU A 168 -9.34 -26.03 -4.45
C GLU A 168 -10.60 -26.73 -4.98
N PRO A 169 -11.75 -26.80 -4.25
CA PRO A 169 -12.90 -27.58 -4.71
C PRO A 169 -13.46 -27.16 -6.07
N TRP A 170 -13.31 -25.87 -6.42
CA TRP A 170 -13.76 -25.35 -7.72
C TRP A 170 -12.60 -25.00 -8.66
N GLY A 171 -11.35 -25.16 -8.22
CA GLY A 171 -10.18 -24.71 -8.97
C GLY A 171 -10.22 -23.21 -9.25
N TRP A 172 -10.75 -22.43 -8.31
CA TRP A 172 -10.89 -20.97 -8.46
C TRP A 172 -9.78 -20.24 -7.72
N VAL A 173 -9.45 -19.07 -8.24
CA VAL A 173 -8.57 -18.08 -7.65
C VAL A 173 -9.39 -16.80 -7.47
N ILE A 174 -9.55 -16.37 -6.23
CA ILE A 174 -10.12 -15.06 -5.92
C ILE A 174 -8.97 -14.07 -5.69
N GLY A 175 -9.15 -12.85 -6.18
CA GLY A 175 -8.21 -11.78 -5.91
C GLY A 175 -8.89 -10.45 -5.64
N SER A 176 -8.17 -9.61 -4.90
CA SER A 176 -8.42 -8.17 -4.79
C SER A 176 -7.09 -7.45 -4.59
N GLY A 177 -7.04 -6.15 -4.87
CA GLY A 177 -5.82 -5.38 -4.75
C GLY A 177 -6.02 -3.90 -4.62
N VAL A 178 -4.95 -3.24 -4.24
CA VAL A 178 -4.87 -1.79 -4.03
C VAL A 178 -3.93 -1.17 -5.05
N TYR A 179 -4.24 0.05 -5.46
CA TYR A 179 -3.38 0.81 -6.36
C TYR A 179 -2.34 1.61 -5.57
N ILE A 180 -1.08 1.56 -6.02
CA ILE A 180 0.05 2.16 -5.31
C ILE A 180 0.02 3.69 -5.36
N ASP A 181 -0.53 4.26 -6.42
CA ASP A 181 -0.69 5.70 -6.57
C ASP A 181 -1.64 6.31 -5.52
N ASP A 182 -2.66 5.58 -5.06
CA ASP A 182 -3.52 6.01 -3.95
C ASP A 182 -2.75 6.08 -2.63
N ILE A 183 -1.83 5.14 -2.42
CA ILE A 183 -0.94 5.11 -1.24
C ILE A 183 0.05 6.29 -1.31
N ASP A 184 0.67 6.49 -2.48
CA ASP A 184 1.61 7.58 -2.69
C ASP A 184 0.92 8.96 -2.55
N ALA A 185 -0.32 9.12 -3.00
CA ALA A 185 -1.06 10.37 -2.84
C ALA A 185 -1.25 10.74 -1.36
N VAL A 186 -1.68 9.78 -0.52
CA VAL A 186 -1.83 9.98 0.92
C VAL A 186 -0.47 10.21 1.59
N PHE A 187 0.55 9.45 1.18
CA PHE A 187 1.91 9.60 1.69
C PHE A 187 2.46 11.01 1.45
N TRP A 188 2.38 11.52 0.21
CA TRP A 188 2.87 12.86 -0.13
C TRP A 188 2.10 13.98 0.56
N ALA A 189 0.80 13.79 0.82
CA ALA A 189 0.01 14.73 1.61
C ALA A 189 0.51 14.81 3.07
N ASN A 190 0.83 13.67 3.68
CA ASN A 190 1.41 13.60 5.04
C ASN A 190 2.81 14.21 5.08
N VAL A 191 3.68 13.86 4.12
CA VAL A 191 5.04 14.42 4.02
C VAL A 191 4.99 15.94 3.90
N ARG A 192 4.13 16.48 3.04
CA ARG A 192 3.97 17.94 2.88
C ARG A 192 3.55 18.61 4.19
N THR A 193 2.59 18.03 4.89
CA THR A 193 2.09 18.57 6.17
C THR A 193 3.19 18.56 7.23
N ASN A 194 3.89 17.43 7.39
CA ASN A 194 4.99 17.29 8.32
C ASN A 194 6.18 18.20 7.97
N ALA A 195 6.47 18.40 6.70
CA ALA A 195 7.53 19.31 6.24
C ALA A 195 7.22 20.78 6.58
N VAL A 196 5.96 21.22 6.40
CA VAL A 196 5.53 22.59 6.74
C VAL A 196 5.63 22.82 8.26
N ILE A 197 5.15 21.87 9.06
CA ILE A 197 5.24 21.94 10.53
C ILE A 197 6.72 21.93 10.98
N GLY A 198 7.53 21.03 10.43
CA GLY A 198 8.95 20.94 10.74
C GLY A 198 9.71 22.21 10.39
N LEU A 199 9.45 22.80 9.22
CA LEU A 199 10.05 24.07 8.82
C LEU A 199 9.68 25.21 9.79
N ALA A 200 8.41 25.31 10.20
CA ALA A 200 7.98 26.31 11.17
C ALA A 200 8.72 26.16 12.52
N LEU A 201 8.87 24.92 13.01
CA LEU A 201 9.62 24.63 14.23
C LEU A 201 11.12 24.95 14.11
N ILE A 202 11.74 24.62 12.97
CA ILE A 202 13.15 24.95 12.69
C ILE A 202 13.35 26.47 12.71
N LEU A 203 12.48 27.22 12.04
CA LEU A 203 12.54 28.69 12.03
C LEU A 203 12.35 29.28 13.44
N PHE A 204 11.45 28.70 14.23
CA PHE A 204 11.24 29.09 15.63
C PHE A 204 12.49 28.84 16.50
N ILE A 205 13.13 27.67 16.35
CA ILE A 205 14.39 27.33 17.05
C ILE A 205 15.50 28.31 16.65
N ILE A 206 15.62 28.62 15.36
CA ILE A 206 16.61 29.60 14.87
C ILE A 206 16.33 30.98 15.47
N ALA A 207 15.06 31.42 15.52
CA ALA A 207 14.68 32.69 16.13
C ALA A 207 15.07 32.75 17.62
N ILE A 208 14.78 31.71 18.41
CA ILE A 208 15.19 31.63 19.81
C ILE A 208 16.72 31.63 19.94
N ALA A 209 17.43 30.85 19.12
CA ALA A 209 18.88 30.78 19.14
C ALA A 209 19.53 32.13 18.84
N THR A 210 19.02 32.88 17.85
CA THR A 210 19.50 34.24 17.55
C THR A 210 19.25 35.20 18.72
N PHE A 211 18.07 35.15 19.34
CA PHE A 211 17.72 35.98 20.49
C PHE A 211 18.62 35.71 21.70
N LEU A 212 18.86 34.44 22.02
CA LEU A 212 19.75 34.05 23.12
C LEU A 212 21.21 34.42 22.84
N ALA A 213 21.70 34.18 21.62
CA ALA A 213 23.05 34.56 21.23
C ALA A 213 23.25 36.08 21.36
N TRP A 214 22.26 36.88 20.97
CA TRP A 214 22.27 38.34 21.11
C TRP A 214 22.24 38.80 22.57
N SER A 215 21.36 38.22 23.39
CA SER A 215 21.22 38.52 24.81
C SER A 215 22.49 38.22 25.61
N ILE A 216 23.17 37.11 25.32
CA ILE A 216 24.38 36.67 26.05
C ILE A 216 25.63 37.44 25.60
N THR A 217 25.75 37.77 24.31
CA THR A 217 26.98 38.39 23.79
C THR A 217 27.05 39.90 23.99
N ARG A 218 25.92 40.59 24.19
CA ARG A 218 25.89 42.05 24.44
C ARG A 218 26.49 42.49 25.78
N PRO A 219 26.23 41.82 26.92
CA PRO A 219 26.78 42.22 28.22
C PRO A 219 28.28 41.96 28.37
N ILE A 220 28.84 41.03 27.59
CA ILE A 220 30.26 40.61 27.69
C ILE A 220 31.21 41.60 26.97
N ASN A 221 30.69 42.38 26.02
CA ASN A 221 31.47 43.39 25.28
C ASN A 221 31.36 44.80 25.89
N ARG A 222 30.83 44.94 27.11
CA ARG A 222 30.85 46.16 27.92
C ARG A 222 31.73 45.93 29.13
#